data_AF-A0A3C1SDZ0-F1
#
_entry.id   AF-A0A3C1SDZ0-F1
#
_cell.length_a   1.000
_cell.length_b   1.000
_cell.length_c   1.000
_cell.angle_alpha   90.00
_cell.angle_beta   90.00
_cell.angle_gamma   90.00
#
_symmetry.space_group_name_H-M   'P 1'
#
loop_
_entity.id
_entity.type
_entity.pdbx_description
1 polymer ?
#
loop_
_entity_poly.entity_id
_entity_poly.type
_entity_poly.pdbx_seq_one_letter_code
_entity_poly.pdbx_strand_id
1 'polypeptide(L)'
;AGRRIMGLGHAVYKVDDPRALILAPMSQKMGQKAGQPQWYDISKSLEIKSKEAFKTRKKMDIFVNVDFYSASLYYAMGIAMDLYTPLFAISRIAGWSSHVIEERFAQAAEKPELYRPESKYIGDYCGPDECSLETLEKRG
;
A
#
# COMPACT_ATOMS: atom_id res chain seq x y z
N ALA A 1 -2.79 15.50 16.03
CA ALA A 1 -1.90 14.48 15.42
C ALA A 1 -2.29 14.24 13.96
N GLY A 2 -1.37 14.45 13.01
CA GLY A 2 -1.59 14.30 11.55
C GLY A 2 -1.25 12.91 10.99
N ARG A 3 -1.48 11.84 11.77
CA ARG A 3 -1.16 10.47 11.35
C ARG A 3 -2.17 9.98 10.29
N ARG A 4 -1.72 9.09 9.40
CA ARG A 4 -2.58 8.45 8.38
C ARG A 4 -3.49 7.42 9.05
N ILE A 5 -4.69 7.26 8.51
CA ILE A 5 -5.61 6.17 8.86
C ILE A 5 -5.29 5.01 7.92
N MET A 6 -4.97 3.84 8.47
CA MET A 6 -4.60 2.67 7.67
C MET A 6 -5.79 2.16 6.84
N GLY A 7 -5.51 1.70 5.62
CA GLY A 7 -6.53 1.23 4.68
C GLY A 7 -7.38 2.33 4.02
N LEU A 8 -7.03 3.61 4.23
CA LEU A 8 -7.71 4.74 3.60
C LEU A 8 -6.75 5.52 2.68
N GLY A 9 -7.24 5.79 1.47
CA GLY A 9 -6.51 6.44 0.39
C GLY A 9 -5.83 5.44 -0.56
N HIS A 10 -5.73 5.82 -1.82
CA HIS A 10 -5.06 5.06 -2.86
C HIS A 10 -4.28 6.01 -3.77
N ALA A 11 -3.10 5.61 -4.25
CA ALA A 11 -2.29 6.43 -5.16
C ALA A 11 -2.88 6.58 -6.58
N VAL A 12 -3.94 5.83 -6.88
CA VAL A 12 -4.50 5.68 -8.24
C VAL A 12 -6.01 5.95 -8.19
N TYR A 13 -6.73 5.26 -7.32
CA TYR A 13 -8.18 5.45 -7.21
C TYR A 13 -8.54 6.76 -6.52
N LYS A 14 -9.42 7.53 -7.18
CA LYS A 14 -10.13 8.70 -6.64
C LYS A 14 -11.58 8.37 -6.26
N VAL A 15 -11.86 7.08 -6.12
CA VAL A 15 -13.13 6.48 -5.72
C VAL A 15 -12.82 5.30 -4.81
N ASP A 16 -13.83 4.69 -4.20
CA ASP A 16 -13.64 3.46 -3.45
C ASP A 16 -13.06 2.36 -4.35
N ASP A 17 -12.06 1.67 -3.83
CA ASP A 17 -11.39 0.59 -4.54
C ASP A 17 -12.41 -0.51 -4.88
N PRO A 18 -12.55 -0.91 -6.16
CA PRO A 18 -13.52 -1.93 -6.55
C PRO A 18 -13.28 -3.27 -5.83
N ARG A 19 -12.04 -3.56 -5.42
CA ARG A 19 -11.70 -4.76 -4.66
C ARG A 19 -12.24 -4.68 -3.23
N ALA A 20 -12.27 -3.50 -2.63
CA ALA A 20 -12.83 -3.28 -1.30
C ALA A 20 -14.35 -3.53 -1.28
N LEU A 21 -15.05 -3.17 -2.37
CA LEU A 21 -16.48 -3.44 -2.54
C LEU A 21 -16.79 -4.95 -2.56
N ILE A 22 -15.88 -5.76 -3.11
CA ILE A 22 -16.01 -7.22 -3.14
C ILE A 22 -15.68 -7.83 -1.77
N LEU A 23 -14.65 -7.32 -1.09
CA LEU A 23 -14.20 -7.85 0.20
C LEU A 23 -15.14 -7.50 1.36
N ALA A 24 -15.83 -6.37 1.33
CA ALA A 24 -16.76 -5.96 2.38
C ALA A 24 -17.85 -7.01 2.70
N PRO A 25 -18.65 -7.50 1.72
CA PRO A 25 -19.66 -8.53 2.00
C PRO A 25 -19.04 -9.88 2.39
N MET A 26 -17.84 -10.21 1.88
CA MET A 26 -17.12 -11.42 2.29
C MET A 26 -16.71 -11.34 3.76
N SER A 27 -16.17 -10.20 4.19
CA SER A 27 -15.80 -9.92 5.58
C SER A 27 -17.02 -10.02 6.50
N GLN A 28 -18.15 -9.42 6.11
CA GLN A 28 -19.39 -9.51 6.87
C GLN A 28 -19.87 -10.96 7.05
N LYS A 29 -19.95 -11.71 5.94
CA LYS A 29 -20.39 -13.11 5.95
C LYS A 29 -19.46 -14.00 6.77
N MET A 30 -18.15 -13.79 6.66
CA MET A 30 -17.17 -14.56 7.41
C MET A 30 -17.22 -14.22 8.90
N GLY A 31 -17.31 -12.94 9.26
CA GLY A 31 -17.47 -12.50 10.65
C GLY A 31 -18.70 -13.10 11.32
N GLN A 32 -19.83 -13.14 10.62
CA GLN A 32 -21.04 -13.83 11.10
C GLN A 32 -20.81 -15.33 11.31
N LYS A 33 -20.17 -16.01 10.34
CA LYS A 33 -19.87 -17.45 10.43
C LYS A 33 -18.89 -17.78 11.56
N ALA A 34 -17.92 -16.91 11.81
CA ALA A 34 -16.92 -17.07 12.86
C ALA A 34 -17.44 -16.66 14.25
N GLY A 35 -18.69 -16.18 14.37
CA GLY A 35 -19.25 -15.66 15.61
C GLY A 35 -18.62 -14.34 16.07
N GLN A 36 -17.96 -13.62 15.17
CA GLN A 36 -17.28 -12.35 15.43
C GLN A 36 -17.71 -11.23 14.46
N PRO A 37 -19.02 -10.92 14.35
CA PRO A 37 -19.51 -9.90 13.42
C PRO A 37 -18.98 -8.48 13.74
N GLN A 38 -18.58 -8.24 14.99
CA GLN A 38 -18.16 -6.92 15.47
C GLN A 38 -16.99 -6.33 14.68
N TRP A 39 -16.09 -7.16 14.14
CA TRP A 39 -14.94 -6.65 13.40
C TRP A 39 -15.33 -6.00 12.08
N TYR A 40 -16.32 -6.57 11.39
CA TYR A 40 -16.91 -5.95 10.22
C TYR A 40 -17.63 -4.65 10.59
N ASP A 41 -18.42 -4.66 11.67
CA ASP A 41 -19.20 -3.49 12.10
C ASP A 41 -18.27 -2.32 12.49
N ILE A 42 -17.16 -2.62 13.17
CA ILE A 42 -16.12 -1.65 13.49
C ILE A 42 -15.48 -1.10 12.22
N SER A 43 -15.06 -1.95 11.28
CA SER A 43 -14.52 -1.52 9.98
C SER A 43 -15.51 -0.60 9.25
N LYS A 44 -16.79 -0.98 9.20
CA LYS A 44 -17.81 -0.19 8.51
C LYS A 44 -18.08 1.16 9.18
N SER A 45 -18.14 1.18 10.51
CA SER A 45 -18.27 2.43 11.27
C SER A 45 -17.06 3.34 11.06
N LEU A 46 -15.85 2.76 11.04
CA LEU A 46 -14.62 3.50 10.80
C LEU A 46 -14.57 4.09 9.38
N GLU A 47 -15.02 3.36 8.36
CA GLU A 47 -15.16 3.88 6.99
C GLU A 47 -16.03 5.15 6.98
N ILE A 48 -17.25 5.06 7.51
CA ILE A 48 -18.24 6.16 7.49
C ILE A 48 -17.71 7.37 8.24
N LYS A 49 -17.25 7.17 9.48
CA LYS A 49 -16.74 8.26 10.34
C LYS A 49 -15.48 8.89 9.75
N SER A 50 -14.62 8.10 9.10
CA SER A 50 -13.40 8.64 8.49
C SER A 50 -13.71 9.47 7.25
N LYS A 51 -14.62 8.99 6.38
CA LYS A 51 -15.10 9.76 5.21
C LYS A 51 -15.71 11.09 5.63
N GLU A 52 -16.59 11.07 6.62
CA GLU A 52 -17.21 12.28 7.18
C GLU A 52 -16.16 13.23 7.78
N ALA A 53 -15.25 12.72 8.62
CA ALA A 53 -14.23 13.54 9.26
C ALA A 53 -13.26 14.20 8.25
N PHE A 54 -12.88 13.49 7.19
CA PHE A 54 -12.03 14.05 6.15
C PHE A 54 -12.75 15.13 5.34
N LYS A 55 -14.02 14.90 5.00
CA LYS A 55 -14.85 15.90 4.30
C LYS A 55 -15.02 17.17 5.14
N THR A 56 -15.36 17.03 6.41
CA THR A 56 -15.61 18.17 7.31
C THR A 56 -14.33 18.92 7.69
N ARG A 57 -13.24 18.21 8.02
CA ARG A 57 -12.02 18.83 8.55
C ARG A 57 -10.99 19.20 7.50
N LYS A 58 -10.91 18.45 6.40
CA LYS A 58 -9.91 18.63 5.34
C LYS A 58 -10.51 19.04 4.00
N LYS A 59 -11.83 19.08 3.86
CA LYS A 59 -12.52 19.36 2.58
C LYS A 59 -12.03 18.46 1.44
N MET A 60 -11.68 17.22 1.79
CA MET A 60 -11.16 16.22 0.87
C MET A 60 -11.91 14.92 1.07
N ASP A 61 -12.20 14.21 -0.02
CA ASP A 61 -12.70 12.86 0.05
C ASP A 61 -11.57 11.87 0.29
N ILE A 62 -11.87 10.81 1.03
CA ILE A 62 -10.96 9.68 1.25
C ILE A 62 -11.73 8.39 0.99
N PHE A 63 -11.05 7.43 0.38
CA PHE A 63 -11.67 6.22 -0.13
C PHE A 63 -11.04 4.99 0.52
N VAL A 64 -11.83 3.93 0.67
CA VAL A 64 -11.31 2.66 1.19
C VAL A 64 -10.49 1.96 0.12
N ASN A 65 -9.36 1.38 0.54
CA ASN A 65 -8.57 0.51 -0.32
C ASN A 65 -8.85 -0.99 -0.02
N VAL A 66 -8.29 -1.87 -0.84
CA VAL A 66 -8.40 -3.33 -0.66
C VAL A 66 -7.98 -3.81 0.73
N ASP A 67 -6.95 -3.20 1.31
CA ASP A 67 -6.37 -3.63 2.58
C ASP A 67 -7.35 -3.45 3.75
N PHE A 68 -8.22 -2.43 3.68
CA PHE A 68 -9.16 -2.08 4.73
C PHE A 68 -10.09 -3.23 5.13
N TYR A 69 -10.77 -3.83 4.15
CA TYR A 69 -11.68 -4.96 4.39
C TYR A 69 -10.97 -6.31 4.40
N SER A 70 -9.77 -6.40 3.81
CA SER A 70 -8.95 -7.62 3.92
C SER A 70 -8.56 -7.92 5.36
N ALA A 71 -8.27 -6.89 6.17
CA ALA A 71 -7.84 -7.06 7.55
C ALA A 71 -8.91 -7.73 8.43
N SER A 72 -10.17 -7.26 8.35
CA SER A 72 -11.28 -7.85 9.11
C SER A 72 -11.68 -9.22 8.57
N LEU A 73 -11.55 -9.44 7.27
CA LEU A 73 -11.79 -10.75 6.66
C LEU A 73 -10.77 -11.79 7.15
N TYR A 74 -9.47 -11.50 7.03
CA TYR A 74 -8.42 -12.42 7.46
C TYR A 74 -8.46 -12.70 8.95
N TYR A 75 -8.82 -11.69 9.75
CA TYR A 75 -9.03 -11.85 11.17
C TYR A 75 -10.17 -12.83 11.47
N ALA A 76 -11.32 -12.65 10.79
CA ALA A 76 -12.46 -13.57 10.92
C ALA A 76 -12.15 -14.99 10.43
N MET A 77 -11.18 -15.15 9.52
CA MET A 77 -10.67 -16.46 9.08
C MET A 77 -9.68 -17.11 10.07
N GLY A 78 -9.28 -16.41 11.13
CA GLY A 78 -8.29 -16.89 12.09
C GLY A 78 -6.85 -16.91 11.57
N ILE A 79 -6.56 -16.13 10.53
CA ILE A 79 -5.20 -15.99 9.99
C ILE A 79 -4.40 -15.08 10.92
N ALA A 80 -3.20 -15.49 11.32
CA ALA A 80 -2.31 -14.65 12.11
C ALA A 80 -1.97 -13.35 11.37
N MET A 81 -1.99 -12.21 12.07
CA MET A 81 -1.76 -10.89 11.47
C MET A 81 -0.40 -10.79 10.77
N ASP A 82 0.62 -11.47 11.29
CA ASP A 82 1.96 -11.54 10.69
C ASP A 82 1.96 -12.18 9.28
N LEU A 83 0.90 -12.93 8.94
CA LEU A 83 0.74 -13.60 7.65
C LEU A 83 -0.06 -12.81 6.62
N TYR A 84 -0.56 -11.61 6.95
CA TYR A 84 -1.36 -10.81 6.02
C TYR A 84 -0.56 -10.40 4.79
N THR A 85 0.64 -9.86 4.98
CA THR A 85 1.52 -9.46 3.89
C THR A 85 2.03 -10.66 3.07
N PRO A 86 2.48 -11.78 3.68
CA PRO A 86 2.78 -13.01 2.94
C PRO A 86 1.62 -13.52 2.09
N LEU A 87 0.39 -13.51 2.61
CA LEU A 87 -0.79 -13.95 1.86
C LEU A 87 -1.07 -13.05 0.65
N PHE A 88 -0.97 -11.74 0.85
CA PHE A 88 -1.03 -10.78 -0.25
C PHE A 88 0.06 -11.05 -1.30
N ALA A 89 1.30 -11.27 -0.87
CA ALA A 89 2.42 -11.56 -1.76
C ALA A 89 2.17 -12.82 -2.58
N ILE A 90 1.69 -13.91 -1.98
CA ILE A 90 1.35 -15.16 -2.69
C ILE A 90 0.34 -14.91 -3.82
N SER A 91 -0.72 -14.14 -3.54
CA SER A 91 -1.70 -13.73 -4.56
C SER A 91 -1.07 -12.87 -5.67
N ARG A 92 -0.03 -12.10 -5.34
CA ARG A 92 0.67 -11.22 -6.30
C ARG A 92 1.71 -11.90 -7.17
N ILE A 93 2.27 -13.04 -6.76
CA ILE A 93 3.32 -13.77 -7.50
C ILE A 93 2.91 -13.98 -8.96
N ALA A 94 1.70 -14.48 -9.22
CA ALA A 94 1.24 -14.73 -10.59
C ALA A 94 1.30 -13.47 -11.46
N GLY A 95 0.89 -12.31 -10.92
CA GLY A 95 0.93 -11.07 -11.67
C GLY A 95 2.36 -10.52 -11.82
N TRP A 96 3.22 -10.65 -10.81
CA TRP A 96 4.64 -10.28 -10.94
C TRP A 96 5.33 -11.12 -12.02
N SER A 97 5.11 -12.44 -12.01
CA SER A 97 5.62 -13.33 -13.04
C SER A 97 5.12 -12.95 -14.43
N SER A 98 3.81 -12.66 -14.58
CA SER A 98 3.26 -12.21 -15.86
C SER A 98 3.90 -10.91 -16.35
N HIS A 99 4.07 -9.90 -15.49
CA HIS A 99 4.73 -8.65 -15.88
C HIS A 99 6.19 -8.85 -16.30
N VAL A 100 6.94 -9.72 -15.60
CA VAL A 100 8.33 -10.05 -15.99
C VAL A 100 8.37 -10.75 -17.35
N ILE A 101 7.44 -11.69 -17.58
CA ILE A 101 7.37 -12.40 -18.87
C ILE A 101 7.00 -11.44 -20.00
N GLU A 102 6.04 -10.55 -19.76
CA GLU A 102 5.62 -9.53 -20.71
C GLU A 102 6.78 -8.59 -21.08
N GLU A 103 7.53 -8.11 -20.09
CA GLU A 103 8.68 -7.23 -20.29
C GLU A 103 9.85 -7.91 -21.04
N ARG A 104 10.08 -9.20 -20.80
CA ARG A 104 11.24 -9.93 -21.32
C ARG A 104 11.01 -10.62 -22.66
N PHE A 105 9.79 -11.14 -22.89
CA PHE A 105 9.54 -12.11 -23.95
C PHE A 105 8.33 -11.78 -24.81
N ALA A 106 7.33 -11.07 -24.28
CA ALA A 106 6.22 -10.65 -25.12
C ALA A 106 6.72 -9.53 -26.04
N GLN A 107 6.40 -9.60 -27.33
CA GLN A 107 6.71 -8.60 -28.35
C GLN A 107 6.02 -7.23 -28.07
N ALA A 108 5.62 -6.96 -26.83
CA ALA A 108 5.11 -5.69 -26.35
C ALA A 108 6.15 -4.56 -26.51
N ALA A 109 7.45 -4.89 -26.48
CA ALA A 109 8.54 -4.01 -26.86
C ALA A 109 9.44 -4.69 -27.90
N GLU A 110 9.99 -3.92 -28.85
CA GLU A 110 10.91 -4.45 -29.88
C GLU A 110 12.17 -5.08 -29.28
N LYS A 111 12.57 -4.64 -28.08
CA LYS A 111 13.69 -5.18 -27.30
C LYS A 111 13.47 -4.97 -25.80
N PRO A 112 13.93 -5.88 -24.93
CA PRO A 112 13.97 -5.65 -23.49
C PRO A 112 14.82 -4.43 -23.14
N GLU A 113 14.35 -3.59 -22.22
CA GLU A 113 15.02 -2.35 -21.83
C GLU A 113 15.70 -2.48 -20.46
N LEU A 114 16.89 -1.90 -20.32
CA LEU A 114 17.60 -1.85 -19.04
C LEU A 114 17.16 -0.61 -18.27
N TYR A 115 16.49 -0.80 -17.13
CA TYR A 115 16.14 0.30 -16.23
C TYR A 115 17.39 0.92 -15.57
N ARG A 116 17.84 2.07 -16.09
CA ARG A 116 18.97 2.85 -15.55
C ARG A 116 18.60 4.34 -15.41
N PRO A 117 17.82 4.72 -14.38
CA PRO A 117 17.44 6.11 -14.17
C PRO A 117 18.65 6.98 -13.79
N GLU A 118 18.60 8.27 -14.12
CA GLU A 118 19.60 9.26 -13.74
C GLU A 118 19.20 9.98 -12.43
N SER A 119 20.18 10.57 -11.76
CA SER A 119 19.97 11.38 -10.56
C SER A 119 20.56 12.78 -10.74
N LYS A 120 19.81 13.81 -10.38
CA LYS A 120 20.33 15.18 -10.29
C LYS A 120 21.16 15.32 -9.00
N TYR A 121 22.46 15.56 -9.14
CA TYR A 121 23.33 15.88 -8.02
C TYR A 121 23.02 17.28 -7.47
N ILE A 122 22.77 17.38 -6.17
CA ILE A 122 22.50 18.63 -5.44
C ILE A 122 23.44 18.81 -4.24
N GLY A 123 24.49 17.99 -4.14
CA GLY A 123 25.49 18.15 -3.10
C GLY A 123 26.37 19.36 -3.38
N ASP A 124 26.92 19.94 -2.33
CA ASP A 124 27.88 21.03 -2.46
C ASP A 124 29.15 20.49 -3.13
N TYR A 125 29.45 20.99 -4.32
CA TYR A 125 30.64 20.61 -5.07
C TYR A 125 31.82 21.46 -4.58
N CYS A 126 32.82 20.83 -3.96
CA CYS A 126 34.01 21.51 -3.43
C CYS A 126 34.98 22.02 -4.52
N GLY A 127 34.61 21.96 -5.80
CA GLY A 127 35.50 22.27 -6.92
C GLY A 127 36.28 21.06 -7.41
N PRO A 128 37.27 21.25 -8.31
CA PRO A 128 38.18 20.18 -8.75
C PRO A 128 39.10 19.68 -7.61
N ASP A 129 39.20 20.43 -6.51
CA ASP A 129 39.90 20.01 -5.30
C ASP A 129 39.00 19.07 -4.49
N GLU A 130 39.54 17.91 -4.09
CA GLU A 130 38.80 16.92 -3.29
C GLU A 130 38.25 17.58 -2.02
N CYS A 131 36.97 17.34 -1.69
CA CYS A 131 36.44 17.74 -0.38
C CYS A 131 37.33 17.10 0.70
N SER A 132 37.92 17.91 1.58
CA SER A 132 38.86 17.42 2.58
C SER A 132 38.17 16.43 3.53
N LEU A 133 38.49 15.15 3.39
CA LEU A 133 38.01 14.11 4.29
C LEU A 133 38.80 14.18 5.60
N GLU A 134 38.24 14.78 6.65
CA GLU A 134 38.82 14.68 7.99
C GLU A 134 38.58 13.26 8.54
N THR A 135 39.58 12.65 9.17
CA THR A 135 39.41 11.31 9.79
C THR A 135 38.54 11.39 11.03
N LEU A 136 37.88 10.29 11.40
CA LEU A 136 36.93 10.24 12.52
C LEU A 136 37.50 10.80 13.83
N GLU A 137 38.78 10.54 14.09
CA GLU A 137 39.53 11.01 15.27
C GLU A 137 39.66 12.53 15.36
N LYS A 138 39.55 13.24 14.23
CA LYS A 138 39.68 14.70 14.13
C LYS A 138 38.33 15.43 14.12
N ARG A 139 37.22 14.70 14.03
CA ARG A 139 35.88 15.29 13.85
C ARG A 139 35.19 15.77 15.13
N GLY A 140 35.78 15.53 16.31
CA GLY A 140 35.33 16.08 17.61
C GLY A 140 34.01 15.51 18.13
#